data_AF-A0A2D5YQG1-F1
#
_entry.id   AF-A0A2D5YQG1-F1
#
_cell.length_a   1.000
_cell.length_b   1.000
_cell.length_c   1.000
_cell.angle_alpha   90.00
_cell.angle_beta   90.00
_cell.angle_gamma   90.00
#
_symmetry.space_group_name_H-M   'P 1'
#
loop_
_entity.id
_entity.type
_entity.pdbx_description
1 polymer ?
#
loop_
_entity_poly.entity_id
_entity_poly.type
_entity_poly.pdbx_seq_one_letter_code
_entity_poly.pdbx_strand_id
1 'polypeptide(L)' 'MAKKKATKKKAAKKTAKKKEMLLVGSKTKEALKGKGFNVSSDTLDALNEAVYRLVADAQMRCEANGRKTIRPYDV' A
#
# COMPACT_ATOMS: atom_id res chain seq x y z
N MET A 1 -36.39 34.99 -4.89
CA MET A 1 -35.38 35.02 -3.82
C MET A 1 -35.40 33.67 -3.08
N ALA A 2 -34.47 32.75 -3.36
CA ALA A 2 -34.01 31.70 -2.42
C ALA A 2 -32.96 30.80 -3.10
N LYS A 3 -31.72 31.30 -3.19
CA LYS A 3 -30.54 30.47 -3.45
C LYS A 3 -30.33 29.55 -2.23
N LYS A 4 -30.35 28.23 -2.40
CA LYS A 4 -29.75 27.30 -1.43
C LYS A 4 -28.61 26.53 -2.09
N LYS A 5 -27.41 26.82 -1.58
CA LYS A 5 -26.09 26.31 -1.95
C LYS A 5 -26.05 24.79 -1.93
N ALA A 6 -25.64 24.18 -3.03
CA ALA A 6 -25.11 22.82 -3.06
C ALA A 6 -23.76 22.81 -2.32
N THR A 7 -23.74 22.24 -1.13
CA THR A 7 -22.54 22.01 -0.33
C THR A 7 -21.73 20.86 -0.96
N LYS A 8 -20.62 21.22 -1.61
CA LYS A 8 -19.56 20.29 -2.04
C LYS A 8 -19.13 19.43 -0.84
N LYS A 9 -19.46 18.14 -0.86
CA LYS A 9 -18.91 17.13 0.03
C LYS A 9 -17.43 16.96 -0.32
N LYS A 10 -16.59 17.72 0.39
CA LYS A 10 -15.12 17.66 0.29
C LYS A 10 -14.72 16.26 0.77
N ALA A 11 -14.38 15.39 -0.18
CA ALA A 11 -13.84 14.07 0.12
C ALA A 11 -12.63 14.28 1.03
N ALA A 12 -12.74 13.78 2.27
CA ALA A 12 -11.65 13.77 3.21
C ALA A 12 -10.54 12.90 2.61
N LYS A 13 -9.54 13.54 2.01
CA LYS A 13 -8.28 12.92 1.64
C LYS A 13 -7.67 12.45 2.95
N LYS A 14 -7.93 11.19 3.32
CA LYS A 14 -7.24 10.52 4.42
C LYS A 14 -5.76 10.65 4.12
N THR A 15 -5.09 11.48 4.90
CA THR A 15 -3.64 11.56 4.93
C THR A 15 -3.17 10.20 5.44
N ALA A 16 -3.02 9.24 4.52
CA ALA A 16 -2.38 7.98 4.81
C ALA A 16 -1.01 8.35 5.37
N LYS A 17 -0.76 7.99 6.64
CA LYS A 17 0.57 8.01 7.22
C LYS A 17 1.50 7.44 6.15
N LYS A 18 2.46 8.25 5.72
CA LYS A 18 3.48 7.86 4.75
C LYS A 18 4.24 6.71 5.37
N LYS A 19 3.75 5.49 5.20
CA LYS A 19 4.41 4.28 5.66
C LYS A 19 5.76 4.25 4.96
N GLU A 20 6.82 3.93 5.68
CA GLU A 20 8.14 3.86 5.08
C GLU A 20 8.11 2.95 3.85
N MET A 21 8.77 3.39 2.79
CA MET A 21 8.75 2.65 1.55
C MET A 21 9.66 1.41 1.73
N LEU A 22 9.06 0.24 1.93
CA LEU A 22 9.80 -1.02 2.05
C LEU A 22 10.36 -1.49 0.69
N LEU A 23 9.90 -0.87 -0.38
CA LEU A 23 10.23 -1.20 -1.76
C LEU A 23 11.26 -0.22 -2.33
N VAL A 24 12.22 -0.73 -3.10
CA VAL A 24 13.11 0.13 -3.88
C VAL A 24 12.33 0.70 -5.05
N GLY A 25 11.81 1.92 -4.88
CA GLY A 25 10.92 2.57 -5.85
C GLY A 25 11.44 2.58 -7.28
N SER A 26 12.75 2.70 -7.51
CA SER A 26 13.35 2.62 -8.85
C SER A 26 13.20 1.23 -9.46
N LYS A 27 13.58 0.17 -8.73
CA LYS A 27 13.44 -1.23 -9.21
C LYS A 27 11.98 -1.62 -9.40
N THR A 28 11.09 -1.16 -8.52
CA THR A 28 9.65 -1.42 -8.64
C THR A 28 9.05 -0.72 -9.86
N LYS A 29 9.42 0.55 -10.11
CA LYS A 29 8.99 1.26 -11.32
C LYS A 29 9.52 0.59 -12.59
N GLU A 30 10.78 0.15 -12.59
CA GLU A 30 11.37 -0.57 -13.73
C GLU A 30 10.66 -1.92 -13.97
N ALA A 31 10.42 -2.71 -12.92
CA ALA A 31 9.71 -3.98 -13.02
C ALA A 31 8.28 -3.82 -13.57
N LEU A 32 7.60 -2.74 -13.19
CA LEU A 32 6.25 -2.43 -13.69
C LEU A 32 6.26 -1.87 -15.13
N LYS A 33 7.24 -1.03 -15.48
CA LYS A 33 7.40 -0.47 -16.83
C LYS A 33 7.86 -1.50 -17.86
N GLY A 34 8.59 -2.53 -17.44
CA GLY A 34 9.23 -3.52 -18.32
C GLY A 34 8.29 -4.30 -19.24
N LYS A 35 6.96 -4.26 -19.00
CA LYS A 35 5.95 -4.89 -19.86
C LYS A 35 5.13 -3.88 -20.69
N GLY A 36 5.60 -2.63 -20.84
CA GLY A 36 4.91 -1.60 -21.62
C GLY A 36 3.75 -0.92 -20.88
N PHE A 37 3.65 -1.09 -19.55
CA PHE A 37 2.62 -0.45 -18.74
C PHE A 37 3.07 0.90 -18.20
N ASN A 38 2.13 1.85 -18.16
CA ASN A 38 2.32 3.12 -17.46
C ASN A 38 2.03 2.93 -15.97
N VAL A 39 2.92 3.46 -15.13
CA VAL A 39 2.83 3.35 -13.67
C VAL A 39 2.40 4.70 -13.12
N SER A 40 1.24 4.77 -12.47
CA SER A 40 0.80 5.99 -11.80
C SER A 40 1.69 6.27 -10.58
N SER A 41 1.79 7.54 -10.21
CA SER A 41 2.53 7.95 -9.01
C SER A 41 2.01 7.26 -7.74
N ASP A 42 0.70 7.01 -7.66
CA ASP A 42 0.04 6.38 -6.50
C ASP A 42 0.21 4.85 -6.47
N THR A 43 0.68 4.24 -7.56
CA THR A 43 0.87 2.79 -7.64
C THR A 43 1.92 2.29 -6.65
N LEU A 44 2.96 3.09 -6.41
CA LEU A 44 4.01 2.74 -5.45
C LEU A 44 3.50 2.74 -4.01
N ASP A 45 2.66 3.71 -3.65
CA ASP A 45 2.05 3.78 -2.32
C ASP A 45 1.11 2.59 -2.09
N ALA A 46 0.28 2.26 -3.10
CA ALA A 46 -0.62 1.10 -3.04
C ALA A 46 0.15 -0.23 -2.95
N LEU A 47 1.26 -0.37 -3.70
CA LEU A 47 2.10 -1.57 -3.60
C LEU A 47 2.77 -1.67 -2.23
N ASN A 48 3.22 -0.54 -1.68
CA ASN A 48 3.80 -0.49 -0.35
C ASN A 48 2.79 -0.95 0.70
N GLU A 49 1.54 -0.47 0.63
CA GLU A 49 0.47 -0.95 1.51
C GLU A 49 0.21 -2.45 1.38
N ALA A 50 0.25 -3.02 0.16
CA ALA A 50 0.11 -4.45 -0.05
C ALA A 50 1.27 -5.24 0.57
N VAL A 51 2.51 -4.76 0.46
CA VAL A 51 3.67 -5.39 1.10
C VAL A 51 3.55 -5.35 2.62
N TYR A 52 3.13 -4.23 3.21
CA TYR A 52 2.88 -4.17 4.66
C TYR A 52 1.82 -5.17 5.12
N ARG A 53 0.78 -5.40 4.30
CA ARG A 53 -0.24 -6.42 4.61
C ARG A 53 0.36 -7.83 4.57
N LEU A 54 1.16 -8.15 3.56
CA LEU A 54 1.87 -9.43 3.48
C LEU A 54 2.79 -9.66 4.68
N VAL A 55 3.54 -8.64 5.10
CA VAL A 55 4.40 -8.73 6.29
C VAL A 55 3.58 -8.98 7.56
N ALA A 56 2.45 -8.29 7.73
CA ALA A 56 1.56 -8.50 8.87
C ALA A 56 0.95 -9.91 8.86
N ASP A 57 0.52 -10.40 7.70
CA ASP A 57 -0.01 -11.76 7.54
C ASP A 57 1.07 -12.81 7.87
N ALA A 58 2.31 -12.58 7.45
CA ALA A 58 3.44 -13.44 7.77
C ALA A 58 3.75 -13.47 9.27
N GLN A 59 3.69 -12.31 9.92
CA GLN A 59 3.84 -12.21 11.37
C GLN A 59 2.73 -12.96 12.11
N MET A 60 1.47 -12.80 11.68
CA MET A 60 0.33 -13.52 12.27
C MET A 60 0.46 -15.03 12.13
N ARG A 61 0.86 -15.53 10.96
CA ARG A 61 1.09 -16.97 10.74
C ARG A 61 2.24 -17.51 11.59
N CYS A 62 3.31 -16.72 11.72
CA CYS A 62 4.45 -17.06 12.54
C CYS A 62 4.05 -17.15 14.03
N GLU A 63 3.27 -16.19 14.51
CA GLU A 63 2.75 -16.15 15.88
C GLU A 63 1.73 -17.28 16.14
N ALA A 64 0.84 -17.55 15.20
CA ALA A 64 -0.11 -18.67 15.26
C ALA A 64 0.60 -20.04 15.35
N ASN A 65 1.76 -20.15 14.71
CA ASN A 65 2.63 -21.32 14.80
C ASN A 65 3.54 -21.32 16.05
N GLY A 66 3.36 -20.37 16.98
CA GLY A 66 4.13 -20.26 18.23
C GLY A 66 5.61 -19.94 18.01
N ARG A 67 5.98 -19.40 16.85
CA ARG A 67 7.37 -19.15 16.47
C ARG A 67 7.67 -17.66 16.45
N LYS A 68 8.93 -17.32 16.74
CA LYS A 68 9.45 -15.94 16.64
C LYS A 68 10.24 -15.69 15.37
N THR A 69 10.48 -16.74 14.58
CA THR A 69 11.25 -16.68 13.33
C THR A 69 10.31 -16.86 12.15
N ILE A 70 10.10 -15.77 11.40
CA ILE A 70 9.38 -15.78 10.13
C ILE A 70 10.20 -16.60 9.13
N ARG A 71 9.60 -17.60 8.50
CA ARG A 71 10.23 -18.43 7.48
C ARG A 71 9.55 -18.24 6.12
N PRO A 72 10.15 -18.74 5.03
CA PRO A 72 9.64 -18.48 3.67
C PRO A 72 8.20 -18.92 3.43
N TYR A 73 7.74 -19.93 4.16
CA TYR A 73 6.37 -20.45 4.08
C TYR A 73 5.36 -19.65 4.93
N ASP A 74 5.82 -18.70 5.74
CA ASP A 74 4.93 -17.80 6.49
C ASP A 74 4.54 -16.58 5.64
N VAL A 75 5.37 -16.18 4.65
CA VAL A 75 5.16 -15.02 3.76
C VAL A 75 4.21 -15.35 2.61
#